data_AF-A0A9E3JG08-F1
#
_entry.id   AF-A0A9E3JG08-F1
#
_cell.length_a   1.000
_cell.length_b   1.000
_cell.length_c   1.000
_cell.angle_alpha   90.00
_cell.angle_beta   90.00
_cell.angle_gamma   90.00
#
_symmetry.space_group_name_H-M   'P 1'
#
loop_
_entity.id
_entity.type
_entity.pdbx_description
1 polymer ?
#
loop_
_entity_poly.entity_id
_entity_poly.type
_entity_poly.pdbx_seq_one_letter_code
_entity_poly.pdbx_strand_id
1 'polypeptide(L)'
;MAGRRASKHGVVVLCLLLTSLVACGGRPTATDTAKADVQRVLDRRATAVLDRDKAAIAETGTASWFEDVSAVPLASWSYQVTGVHRSGSTATADAELRYQVQGYDSAPVTVARTLDLSLDASGQWYVVAEKPARKAPQQLWDQGEVTVVRGRHSLVLGVGHSGEKLHSFADLADHAVPAVSDAWGTGWSRHVVVLVPRSVQGMGGLLGSPASSYRGIAAVTTGETGAPAQAPADRIIVNPDAY
;
A
#
# COMPACT_ATOMS: atom_id res chain seq x y z
N MET A 1 67.64 63.36 -25.22
CA MET A 1 67.26 62.21 -26.09
C MET A 1 67.32 60.94 -25.25
N ALA A 2 66.26 60.12 -25.33
CA ALA A 2 66.13 58.73 -24.84
C ALA A 2 66.44 58.45 -23.35
N GLY A 3 65.56 57.92 -22.49
CA GLY A 3 64.26 57.27 -22.65
C GLY A 3 64.17 56.09 -21.65
N ARG A 4 62.94 55.77 -21.21
CA ARG A 4 62.48 54.59 -20.42
C ARG A 4 62.44 54.77 -18.90
N ARG A 5 61.40 54.31 -18.16
CA ARG A 5 60.16 53.59 -18.51
C ARG A 5 59.18 53.74 -17.34
N ALA A 6 57.90 53.81 -17.67
CA ALA A 6 56.76 53.89 -16.77
C ALA A 6 56.59 52.62 -15.90
N SER A 7 56.13 52.81 -14.66
CA SER A 7 55.57 51.77 -13.81
C SER A 7 54.05 51.94 -13.69
N LYS A 8 53.40 50.78 -13.65
CA LYS A 8 51.98 50.45 -13.59
C LYS A 8 51.35 50.98 -12.31
N HIS A 9 50.06 51.32 -12.35
CA HIS A 9 49.05 50.82 -11.39
C HIS A 9 47.65 50.93 -12.00
N GLY A 10 47.03 49.77 -12.21
CA GLY A 10 45.67 49.63 -12.71
C GLY A 10 44.64 49.84 -11.60
N VAL A 11 43.56 50.51 -11.95
CA VAL A 11 42.33 50.59 -11.16
C VAL A 11 41.38 49.53 -11.72
N VAL A 12 41.15 48.47 -10.96
CA VAL A 12 40.12 47.46 -11.25
C VAL A 12 38.82 47.94 -10.63
N VAL A 13 37.87 48.33 -11.48
CA VAL A 13 36.48 48.64 -11.13
C VAL A 13 35.73 47.33 -10.97
N LEU A 14 35.25 47.04 -9.76
CA LEU A 14 34.45 45.88 -9.43
C LEU A 14 32.97 46.18 -9.73
N CYS A 15 32.45 45.67 -10.84
CA CYS A 15 31.04 45.72 -11.19
C CYS A 15 30.22 44.76 -10.32
N LEU A 16 29.34 45.31 -9.48
CA LEU A 16 28.28 44.59 -8.77
C LEU A 16 27.18 44.18 -9.78
N LEU A 17 27.17 42.90 -10.16
CA LEU A 17 26.07 42.29 -10.91
C LEU A 17 24.99 41.82 -9.92
N LEU A 18 23.92 42.62 -9.79
CA LEU A 18 22.65 42.22 -9.20
C LEU A 18 21.90 41.35 -10.20
N THR A 19 22.04 40.03 -10.07
CA THR A 19 21.21 39.05 -10.80
C THR A 19 19.88 38.90 -10.07
N SER A 20 18.87 39.63 -10.53
CA SER A 20 17.47 39.40 -10.20
C SER A 20 17.00 38.07 -10.81
N LEU A 21 17.00 37.00 -10.00
CA LEU A 21 16.31 35.75 -10.30
C LEU A 21 14.80 35.98 -10.24
N VAL A 22 14.21 36.39 -11.36
CA VAL A 22 12.76 36.31 -11.59
C VAL A 22 12.42 34.83 -11.74
N ALA A 23 12.03 34.20 -10.62
CA ALA A 23 11.49 32.86 -10.64
C ALA A 23 10.12 32.88 -11.34
N CYS A 24 10.10 32.50 -12.62
CA CYS A 24 8.88 32.14 -13.35
C CYS A 24 8.35 30.79 -12.83
N GLY A 25 7.87 30.76 -11.58
CA GLY A 25 7.09 29.64 -11.06
C GLY A 25 5.62 29.83 -11.43
N GLY A 26 5.12 29.05 -12.39
CA GLY A 26 3.69 29.03 -12.70
C GLY A 26 2.86 28.75 -11.44
N ARG A 27 1.77 29.49 -11.24
CA ARG A 27 0.87 29.28 -10.10
C ARG A 27 0.29 27.85 -10.17
N PRO A 28 0.24 27.12 -9.04
CA PRO A 28 -0.39 25.79 -8.99
C PRO A 28 -1.80 25.84 -9.58
N THR A 29 -2.17 24.84 -10.39
CA THR A 29 -3.54 24.76 -10.90
C THR A 29 -4.50 24.30 -9.81
N ALA A 30 -5.81 24.49 -10.04
CA ALA A 30 -6.84 23.97 -9.13
C ALA A 30 -6.79 22.43 -8.98
N THR A 31 -6.29 21.73 -10.00
CA THR A 31 -6.09 20.28 -9.97
C THR A 31 -4.85 19.90 -9.15
N ASP A 32 -3.74 20.63 -9.29
CA ASP A 32 -2.52 20.37 -8.51
C ASP A 32 -2.74 20.58 -7.02
N THR A 33 -3.48 21.64 -6.67
CA THR A 33 -3.89 21.91 -5.28
C THR A 33 -4.80 20.80 -4.76
N ALA A 34 -5.84 20.41 -5.50
CA ALA A 34 -6.71 19.30 -5.10
C ALA A 34 -5.94 17.99 -4.90
N LYS A 35 -5.00 17.64 -5.79
CA LYS A 35 -4.16 16.45 -5.64
C LYS A 35 -3.32 16.51 -4.37
N ALA A 36 -2.66 17.63 -4.10
CA ALA A 36 -1.85 17.81 -2.89
C ALA A 36 -2.71 17.75 -1.62
N ASP A 37 -3.93 18.30 -1.65
CA ASP A 37 -4.86 18.29 -0.53
C ASP A 37 -5.36 16.88 -0.23
N VAL A 38 -5.76 16.13 -1.26
CA VAL A 38 -6.15 14.72 -1.13
C VAL A 38 -5.00 13.87 -0.61
N GLN A 39 -3.78 14.08 -1.12
CA GLN A 39 -2.59 13.37 -0.61
C GLN A 39 -2.42 13.58 0.90
N ARG A 40 -2.56 14.82 1.41
CA ARG A 40 -2.44 15.08 2.85
C ARG A 40 -3.51 14.38 3.68
N VAL A 41 -4.73 14.26 3.16
CA VAL A 41 -5.80 13.50 3.84
C VAL A 41 -5.41 12.02 3.93
N LEU A 42 -4.88 11.44 2.85
CA LEU A 42 -4.48 10.04 2.82
C LEU A 42 -3.21 9.76 3.63
N ASP A 43 -2.29 10.72 3.74
CA ASP A 43 -1.11 10.61 4.60
C ASP A 43 -1.54 10.53 6.08
N ARG A 44 -2.43 11.43 6.53
CA ARG A 44 -2.98 11.39 7.90
C ARG A 44 -3.72 10.09 8.16
N ARG A 45 -4.51 9.64 7.17
CA ARG A 45 -5.26 8.40 7.24
C ARG A 45 -4.32 7.19 7.39
N ALA A 46 -3.22 7.18 6.63
CA ALA A 46 -2.22 6.13 6.70
C ALA A 46 -1.53 6.08 8.06
N THR A 47 -1.13 7.23 8.61
CA THR A 47 -0.60 7.31 9.98
C THR A 47 -1.60 6.78 11.01
N ALA A 48 -2.86 7.21 10.93
CA ALA A 48 -3.90 6.78 11.86
C ALA A 48 -4.17 5.25 11.79
N VAL A 49 -4.08 4.64 10.60
CA VAL A 49 -4.18 3.18 10.43
C VAL A 49 -3.03 2.46 11.14
N LEU A 50 -1.80 2.96 11.00
CA LEU A 50 -0.62 2.36 11.66
C LEU A 50 -0.65 2.52 13.18
N ASP A 51 -1.08 3.69 13.65
CA ASP A 51 -1.24 3.98 15.08
C ASP A 51 -2.47 3.30 15.69
N ARG A 52 -3.31 2.69 14.85
CA ARG A 52 -4.60 2.09 15.20
C ARG A 52 -5.55 3.08 15.89
N ASP A 53 -5.48 4.35 15.49
CA ASP A 53 -6.29 5.43 16.02
C ASP A 53 -7.58 5.59 15.22
N LYS A 54 -8.65 4.94 15.70
CA LYS A 54 -9.97 4.99 15.08
C LYS A 54 -10.55 6.42 15.04
N ALA A 55 -10.25 7.27 16.02
CA ALA A 55 -10.74 8.64 16.04
C ALA A 55 -10.05 9.46 14.95
N ALA A 56 -8.72 9.36 14.83
CA ALA A 56 -7.96 10.02 13.78
C ALA A 56 -8.34 9.50 12.38
N ILE A 57 -8.70 8.23 12.21
CA ILE A 57 -9.25 7.73 10.93
C ILE A 57 -10.57 8.43 10.61
N ALA A 58 -11.47 8.57 11.60
CA ALA A 58 -12.77 9.21 11.42
C ALA A 58 -12.65 10.69 11.02
N GLU A 59 -11.61 11.39 11.47
CA GLU A 59 -11.32 12.77 11.03
C GLU A 59 -10.95 12.86 9.55
N THR A 60 -10.50 11.76 8.92
CA THR A 60 -10.20 11.70 7.49
C THR A 60 -11.37 11.21 6.63
N GLY A 61 -12.53 10.92 7.24
CA GLY A 61 -13.74 10.45 6.57
C GLY A 61 -14.25 9.12 7.11
N THR A 62 -14.95 8.34 6.27
CA THR A 62 -15.59 7.07 6.68
C THR A 62 -14.58 6.10 7.29
N ALA A 63 -14.85 5.57 8.49
CA ALA A 63 -13.94 4.70 9.24
C ALA A 63 -14.41 3.23 9.37
N SER A 64 -15.57 2.87 8.80
CA SER A 64 -16.21 1.56 9.05
C SER A 64 -15.37 0.36 8.60
N TRP A 65 -14.57 0.50 7.55
CA TRP A 65 -13.69 -0.56 7.04
C TRP A 65 -12.46 -0.79 7.92
N PHE A 66 -12.13 0.12 8.84
CA PHE A 66 -10.91 -0.03 9.64
C PHE A 66 -10.96 -1.28 10.51
N GLU A 67 -12.13 -1.62 11.04
CA GLU A 67 -12.33 -2.88 11.76
C GLU A 67 -11.92 -4.08 10.91
N ASP A 68 -12.16 -4.01 9.59
CA ASP A 68 -11.88 -5.12 8.69
C ASP A 68 -10.38 -5.45 8.58
N VAL A 69 -9.50 -4.47 8.80
CA VAL A 69 -8.04 -4.63 8.69
C VAL A 69 -7.31 -4.53 10.05
N SER A 70 -7.98 -4.02 11.09
CA SER A 70 -7.35 -3.61 12.36
C SER A 70 -6.53 -4.72 13.06
N ALA A 71 -6.93 -5.98 12.88
CA ALA A 71 -6.24 -7.14 13.44
C ALA A 71 -4.94 -7.49 12.70
N VAL A 72 -4.80 -7.09 11.42
CA VAL A 72 -3.63 -7.39 10.59
C VAL A 72 -2.39 -6.68 11.18
N PRO A 73 -1.26 -7.40 11.37
CA PRO A 73 -0.04 -6.77 11.84
C PRO A 73 0.66 -6.03 10.71
N LEU A 74 0.34 -4.74 10.57
CA LEU A 74 0.94 -3.86 9.57
C LEU A 74 2.26 -3.28 10.10
N ALA A 75 3.32 -3.36 9.31
CA ALA A 75 4.58 -2.65 9.54
C ALA A 75 4.65 -1.32 8.78
N SER A 76 3.95 -1.22 7.66
CA SER A 76 3.81 0.04 6.91
C SER A 76 2.48 0.07 6.16
N TRP A 77 1.99 1.29 5.94
CA TRP A 77 0.78 1.62 5.20
C TRP A 77 0.98 3.02 4.65
N SER A 78 0.88 3.22 3.34
CA SER A 78 0.96 4.53 2.72
C SER A 78 0.20 4.60 1.42
N TYR A 79 -0.27 5.79 1.07
CA TYR A 79 -0.93 6.05 -0.19
C TYR A 79 -0.05 6.95 -1.07
N GLN A 80 -0.06 6.70 -2.37
CA GLN A 80 0.44 7.63 -3.38
C GLN A 80 -0.69 7.98 -4.33
N VAL A 81 -1.16 9.22 -4.28
CA VAL A 81 -2.17 9.71 -5.22
C VAL A 81 -1.56 9.84 -6.61
N THR A 82 -2.14 9.13 -7.58
CA THR A 82 -1.68 9.13 -8.97
C THR A 82 -2.52 10.10 -9.82
N GLY A 83 -3.84 10.16 -9.59
CA GLY A 83 -4.76 11.06 -10.27
C GLY A 83 -5.90 11.56 -9.39
N VAL A 84 -6.43 12.74 -9.71
CA VAL A 84 -7.64 13.29 -9.06
C VAL A 84 -8.56 13.86 -10.14
N HIS A 85 -9.81 13.39 -10.14
CA HIS A 85 -10.86 13.78 -11.07
C HIS A 85 -11.94 14.52 -10.28
N ARG A 86 -11.87 15.85 -10.28
CA ARG A 86 -12.76 16.71 -9.48
C ARG A 86 -14.02 17.10 -10.25
N SER A 87 -15.15 17.07 -9.56
CA SER A 87 -16.44 17.59 -10.04
C SER A 87 -17.10 18.42 -8.93
N GLY A 88 -16.92 19.75 -8.96
CA GLY A 88 -17.48 20.65 -7.96
C GLY A 88 -16.95 20.37 -6.55
N SER A 89 -17.84 19.90 -5.67
CA SER A 89 -17.57 19.53 -4.27
C SER A 89 -17.26 18.04 -4.06
N THR A 90 -17.19 17.25 -5.14
CA THR A 90 -16.80 15.84 -5.07
C THR A 90 -15.56 15.58 -5.93
N ALA A 91 -14.86 14.48 -5.65
CA ALA A 91 -13.76 14.02 -6.47
C ALA A 91 -13.64 12.50 -6.39
N THR A 92 -13.05 11.92 -7.44
CA THR A 92 -12.53 10.55 -7.41
C THR A 92 -11.01 10.62 -7.50
N ALA A 93 -10.30 9.94 -6.61
CA ALA A 93 -8.85 9.84 -6.65
C ALA A 93 -8.42 8.41 -6.98
N ASP A 94 -7.46 8.30 -7.90
CA ASP A 94 -6.71 7.08 -8.15
C ASP A 94 -5.47 7.12 -7.25
N ALA A 95 -5.22 6.03 -6.53
CA ALA A 95 -4.07 5.94 -5.63
C ALA A 95 -3.44 4.55 -5.66
N GLU A 96 -2.14 4.48 -5.42
CA GLU A 96 -1.46 3.25 -5.02
C GLU A 96 -1.46 3.18 -3.50
N LEU A 97 -2.00 2.10 -2.94
CA LEU A 97 -1.81 1.73 -1.54
C LEU A 97 -0.60 0.79 -1.46
N ARG A 98 0.34 1.13 -0.59
CA ARG A 98 1.52 0.31 -0.28
C ARG A 98 1.44 -0.12 1.18
N TYR A 99 1.60 -1.41 1.43
CA TYR A 99 1.59 -1.92 2.81
C TYR A 99 2.56 -3.09 2.99
N GLN A 100 2.94 -3.33 4.24
CA GLN A 100 3.75 -4.48 4.63
C GLN A 100 3.13 -5.16 5.83
N VAL A 101 3.09 -6.49 5.80
CA VAL A 101 2.81 -7.33 6.96
C VAL A 101 4.09 -7.50 7.77
N GLN A 102 4.04 -7.10 9.04
CA GLN A 102 5.16 -7.08 9.95
C GLN A 102 5.78 -8.48 10.12
N GLY A 103 7.07 -8.58 9.83
CA GLY A 103 7.84 -9.82 9.98
C GLY A 103 7.68 -10.81 8.82
N TYR A 104 6.84 -10.50 7.82
CA TYR A 104 6.63 -11.36 6.65
C TYR A 104 7.09 -10.68 5.36
N ASP A 105 6.74 -9.41 5.16
CA ASP A 105 7.11 -8.69 3.94
C ASP A 105 8.45 -7.97 4.07
N SER A 106 9.41 -8.31 3.21
CA SER A 106 10.69 -7.57 3.08
C SER A 106 10.58 -6.33 2.19
N ALA A 107 9.51 -6.23 1.41
CA ALA A 107 9.18 -5.11 0.54
C ALA A 107 7.66 -4.91 0.48
N PRO A 108 7.17 -3.69 0.18
CA PRO A 108 5.74 -3.42 0.24
C PRO A 108 4.96 -4.12 -0.88
N VAL A 109 3.81 -4.67 -0.53
CA VAL A 109 2.76 -5.00 -1.49
C VAL A 109 2.17 -3.69 -1.99
N THR A 110 2.04 -3.53 -3.32
CA THR A 110 1.46 -2.34 -3.95
C THR A 110 0.17 -2.71 -4.66
N VAL A 111 -0.93 -2.01 -4.33
CA VAL A 111 -2.26 -2.28 -4.88
C VAL A 111 -2.93 -0.99 -5.31
N ALA A 112 -3.65 -1.03 -6.42
CA ALA A 112 -4.36 0.15 -6.93
C ALA A 112 -5.73 0.30 -6.24
N ARG A 113 -6.02 1.51 -5.78
CA ARG A 113 -7.25 1.90 -5.08
C ARG A 113 -7.93 3.05 -5.82
N THR A 114 -9.25 3.11 -5.69
CA THR A 114 -10.06 4.25 -6.10
C THR A 114 -10.78 4.77 -4.86
N LEU A 115 -10.67 6.07 -4.60
CA LEU A 115 -11.28 6.74 -3.46
C LEU A 115 -12.31 7.75 -3.95
N ASP A 116 -13.49 7.70 -3.36
CA ASP A 116 -14.54 8.69 -3.57
C ASP A 116 -14.45 9.70 -2.42
N LEU A 117 -14.35 11.00 -2.75
CA LEU A 117 -14.13 12.09 -1.79
C LEU A 117 -15.19 13.18 -1.90
N SER A 118 -15.36 13.93 -0.82
CA SER A 118 -16.22 15.12 -0.78
C SER A 118 -15.55 16.25 0.00
N LEU A 119 -15.92 17.48 -0.34
CA LEU A 119 -15.56 18.67 0.44
C LEU A 119 -16.58 18.90 1.55
N ASP A 120 -16.10 19.20 2.74
CA ASP A 120 -16.92 19.73 3.81
C ASP A 120 -17.21 21.24 3.63
N ALA A 121 -17.99 21.82 4.55
CA ALA A 121 -18.34 23.24 4.51
C ALA A 121 -17.13 24.18 4.71
N SER A 122 -16.02 23.68 5.25
CA SER A 122 -14.76 24.42 5.44
C SER A 122 -13.81 24.28 4.24
N GLY A 123 -14.20 23.52 3.22
CA GLY A 123 -13.38 23.28 2.03
C GLY A 123 -12.27 22.24 2.26
N GLN A 124 -12.39 21.37 3.26
CA GLN A 124 -11.48 20.24 3.46
C GLN A 124 -12.03 18.98 2.80
N TRP A 125 -11.14 18.21 2.15
CA TRP A 125 -11.49 16.92 1.60
C TRP A 125 -11.58 15.86 2.70
N TYR A 126 -12.55 14.96 2.57
CA TYR A 126 -12.62 13.73 3.35
C TYR A 126 -13.00 12.55 2.46
N VAL A 127 -12.58 11.35 2.87
CA VAL A 127 -12.86 10.11 2.14
C VAL A 127 -14.27 9.63 2.47
N VAL A 128 -15.11 9.47 1.45
CA VAL A 128 -16.46 8.92 1.59
C VAL A 128 -16.41 7.39 1.47
N ALA A 129 -15.64 6.88 0.50
CA ALA A 129 -15.47 5.46 0.27
C ALA A 129 -14.10 5.17 -0.34
N GLU A 130 -13.60 3.95 -0.08
CA GLU A 130 -12.41 3.40 -0.73
C GLU A 130 -12.76 2.01 -1.27
N LYS A 131 -12.31 1.70 -2.48
CA LYS A 131 -12.51 0.40 -3.13
C LYS A 131 -11.30 0.01 -3.98
N PRO A 132 -11.12 -1.29 -4.31
CA PRO A 132 -10.15 -1.69 -5.32
C PRO A 132 -10.36 -0.91 -6.62
N ALA A 133 -9.27 -0.48 -7.25
CA ALA A 133 -9.35 0.14 -8.57
C ALA A 133 -9.94 -0.85 -9.60
N ARG A 134 -10.44 -0.32 -10.71
CA ARG A 134 -11.02 -1.16 -11.76
C ARG A 134 -9.99 -2.19 -12.26
N LYS A 135 -10.37 -3.48 -12.23
CA LYS A 135 -9.52 -4.64 -12.58
C LYS A 135 -8.35 -4.90 -11.61
N ALA A 136 -8.21 -4.15 -10.53
CA ALA A 136 -7.28 -4.49 -9.47
C ALA A 136 -7.85 -5.66 -8.62
N PRO A 137 -7.00 -6.62 -8.20
CA PRO A 137 -7.43 -7.63 -7.25
C PRO A 137 -7.88 -7.02 -5.92
N GLN A 138 -8.84 -7.69 -5.27
CA GLN A 138 -9.24 -7.36 -3.91
C GLN A 138 -8.13 -7.71 -2.92
N GLN A 139 -8.12 -7.01 -1.79
CA GLN A 139 -7.42 -7.45 -0.59
C GLN A 139 -8.36 -8.24 0.31
N LEU A 140 -7.80 -9.03 1.23
CA LEU A 140 -8.63 -9.88 2.09
C LEU A 140 -9.61 -9.06 2.95
N TRP A 141 -9.17 -7.92 3.47
CA TRP A 141 -10.02 -6.99 4.23
C TRP A 141 -11.09 -6.29 3.38
N ASP A 142 -11.01 -6.31 2.04
CA ASP A 142 -12.12 -5.85 1.19
C ASP A 142 -13.30 -6.85 1.21
N GLN A 143 -13.11 -8.05 1.77
CA GLN A 143 -14.12 -9.10 1.87
C GLN A 143 -14.81 -9.14 3.25
N GLY A 144 -14.35 -8.29 4.18
CA GLY A 144 -14.85 -8.16 5.55
C GLY A 144 -13.79 -8.41 6.61
N GLU A 145 -14.23 -8.54 7.86
CA GLU A 145 -13.36 -8.63 9.04
C GLU A 145 -12.34 -9.76 8.99
N VAL A 146 -11.06 -9.37 9.02
CA VAL A 146 -9.93 -10.30 9.01
C VAL A 146 -9.64 -10.80 10.41
N THR A 147 -9.85 -12.10 10.62
CA THR A 147 -9.33 -12.83 11.77
C THR A 147 -7.88 -13.24 11.50
N VAL A 148 -7.02 -13.12 12.50
CA VAL A 148 -5.58 -13.41 12.39
C VAL A 148 -5.19 -14.53 13.34
N VAL A 149 -4.56 -15.57 12.82
CA VAL A 149 -3.92 -16.64 13.61
C VAL A 149 -2.42 -16.67 13.30
N ARG A 150 -1.60 -16.65 14.35
CA ARG A 150 -0.14 -16.78 14.24
C ARG A 150 0.29 -18.20 14.57
N GLY A 151 1.00 -18.83 13.64
CA GLY A 151 1.76 -20.05 13.87
C GLY A 151 3.23 -19.74 14.16
N ARG A 152 4.06 -20.79 14.23
CA ARG A 152 5.52 -20.73 14.37
C ARG A 152 6.20 -20.26 13.10
N HIS A 153 5.69 -20.66 11.94
CA HIS A 153 6.23 -20.35 10.61
C HIS A 153 5.19 -19.69 9.70
N SER A 154 4.03 -19.31 10.23
CA SER A 154 2.89 -18.89 9.42
C SER A 154 2.09 -17.75 10.05
N LEU A 155 1.53 -16.90 9.19
CA LEU A 155 0.46 -15.97 9.54
C LEU A 155 -0.76 -16.31 8.68
N VAL A 156 -1.82 -16.77 9.32
CA VAL A 156 -3.09 -17.07 8.65
C VAL A 156 -4.02 -15.89 8.83
N LEU A 157 -4.47 -15.33 7.71
CA LEU A 157 -5.45 -14.25 7.63
C LEU A 157 -6.72 -14.84 7.01
N GLY A 158 -7.85 -14.74 7.71
CA GLY A 158 -9.11 -15.33 7.23
C GLY A 158 -10.31 -14.43 7.41
N VAL A 159 -11.30 -14.57 6.53
CA VAL A 159 -12.58 -13.84 6.61
C VAL A 159 -13.74 -14.81 6.67
N GLY A 160 -14.61 -14.65 7.67
CA GLY A 160 -15.81 -15.48 7.83
C GLY A 160 -15.54 -16.92 8.25
N HIS A 161 -14.38 -17.20 8.84
CA HIS A 161 -14.01 -18.52 9.37
C HIS A 161 -13.78 -18.43 10.89
N SER A 162 -14.02 -19.55 11.59
CA SER A 162 -13.70 -19.63 13.01
C SER A 162 -12.19 -19.60 13.23
N GLY A 163 -11.75 -19.10 14.39
CA GLY A 163 -10.34 -19.16 14.78
C GLY A 163 -9.78 -20.59 14.79
N GLU A 164 -10.59 -21.58 15.15
CA GLU A 164 -10.23 -23.00 15.11
C GLU A 164 -9.92 -23.48 13.67
N LYS A 165 -10.78 -23.16 12.69
CA LYS A 165 -10.53 -23.50 11.27
C LYS A 165 -9.27 -22.79 10.74
N LEU A 166 -9.01 -21.55 11.18
CA LEU A 166 -7.79 -20.86 10.80
C LEU A 166 -6.53 -21.46 11.46
N HIS A 167 -6.66 -21.98 12.69
CA HIS A 167 -5.58 -22.67 13.38
C HIS A 167 -5.16 -23.97 12.67
N SER A 168 -6.10 -24.74 12.13
CA SER A 168 -5.74 -25.95 11.36
C SER A 168 -4.89 -25.64 10.12
N PHE A 169 -5.08 -24.48 9.49
CA PHE A 169 -4.20 -24.04 8.39
C PHE A 169 -2.82 -23.60 8.89
N ALA A 170 -2.74 -22.99 10.08
CA ALA A 170 -1.47 -22.64 10.71
C ALA A 170 -0.66 -23.90 11.04
N ASP A 171 -1.30 -24.92 11.62
CA ASP A 171 -0.68 -26.22 11.93
C ASP A 171 -0.16 -26.91 10.66
N LEU A 172 -0.95 -26.88 9.58
CA LEU A 172 -0.53 -27.45 8.29
C LEU A 172 0.70 -26.72 7.72
N ALA A 173 0.69 -25.39 7.76
CA ALA A 173 1.82 -24.59 7.30
C ALA A 173 3.06 -24.82 8.17
N ASP A 174 2.90 -24.85 9.50
CA ASP A 174 3.98 -25.05 10.45
C ASP A 174 4.60 -26.46 10.38
N HIS A 175 3.84 -27.45 9.92
CA HIS A 175 4.35 -28.77 9.60
C HIS A 175 5.10 -28.79 8.25
N ALA A 176 4.58 -28.08 7.25
CA ALA A 176 5.14 -28.08 5.90
C ALA A 176 6.46 -27.30 5.78
N VAL A 177 6.60 -26.16 6.47
CA VAL A 177 7.77 -25.27 6.33
C VAL A 177 9.11 -25.97 6.66
N PRO A 178 9.25 -26.74 7.76
CA PRO A 178 10.45 -27.53 8.00
C PRO A 178 10.72 -28.56 6.90
N ALA A 179 9.70 -29.29 6.45
CA ALA A 179 9.85 -30.30 5.39
C ALA A 179 10.32 -29.68 4.05
N VAL A 180 9.83 -28.50 3.71
CA VAL A 180 10.32 -27.73 2.54
C VAL A 180 11.76 -27.28 2.76
N SER A 181 12.12 -26.84 3.97
CA SER A 181 13.48 -26.44 4.30
C SER A 181 14.48 -27.60 4.25
N ASP A 182 14.05 -28.81 4.62
CA ASP A 182 14.88 -30.01 4.51
C ASP A 182 15.14 -30.39 3.04
N ALA A 183 14.15 -30.16 2.17
CA ALA A 183 14.26 -30.45 0.74
C ALA A 183 15.07 -29.39 -0.03
N TRP A 184 14.88 -28.11 0.29
CA TRP A 184 15.38 -26.98 -0.53
C TRP A 184 16.44 -26.12 0.19
N GLY A 185 16.75 -26.44 1.45
CA GLY A 185 17.62 -25.63 2.30
C GLY A 185 16.91 -24.43 2.94
N THR A 186 17.67 -23.63 3.69
CA THR A 186 17.15 -22.56 4.55
C THR A 186 17.37 -21.15 4.00
N GLY A 187 17.68 -21.01 2.71
CA GLY A 187 18.00 -19.73 2.06
C GLY A 187 16.80 -18.80 1.81
N TRP A 188 15.59 -19.20 2.23
CA TRP A 188 14.35 -18.46 2.07
C TRP A 188 13.80 -18.00 3.43
N SER A 189 12.72 -17.20 3.42
CA SER A 189 12.18 -16.56 4.65
C SER A 189 11.78 -17.56 5.73
N ARG A 190 11.37 -18.78 5.35
CA ARG A 190 10.80 -19.82 6.23
C ARG A 190 9.60 -19.32 7.04
N HIS A 191 8.94 -18.30 6.51
CA HIS A 191 7.72 -17.71 7.05
C HIS A 191 6.76 -17.45 5.89
N VAL A 192 5.53 -17.91 6.02
CA VAL A 192 4.51 -17.81 4.97
C VAL A 192 3.27 -17.06 5.44
N VAL A 193 2.62 -16.35 4.53
CA VAL A 193 1.32 -15.73 4.78
C VAL A 193 0.26 -16.53 4.04
N VAL A 194 -0.72 -17.05 4.78
CA VAL A 194 -1.83 -17.85 4.26
C VAL A 194 -3.10 -17.01 4.29
N LEU A 195 -3.77 -16.88 3.14
CA LEU A 195 -5.03 -16.16 3.00
C LEU A 195 -6.18 -17.16 2.85
N VAL A 196 -7.18 -17.05 3.71
CA VAL A 196 -8.36 -17.93 3.74
C VAL A 196 -9.61 -17.09 3.46
N PRO A 197 -9.99 -16.90 2.19
CA PRO A 197 -11.20 -16.16 1.83
C PRO A 197 -12.45 -16.92 2.27
N ARG A 198 -13.59 -16.23 2.38
CA ARG A 198 -14.87 -16.85 2.78
C ARG A 198 -15.34 -17.94 1.80
N SER A 199 -14.97 -17.84 0.53
CA SER A 199 -15.45 -18.72 -0.54
C SER A 199 -14.50 -18.74 -1.74
N VAL A 200 -14.71 -19.65 -2.69
CA VAL A 200 -14.03 -19.65 -4.00
C VAL A 200 -14.29 -18.36 -4.79
N GLN A 201 -15.45 -17.72 -4.60
CA GLN A 201 -15.71 -16.40 -5.19
C GLN A 201 -14.76 -15.34 -4.60
N GLY A 202 -14.55 -15.38 -3.28
CA GLY A 202 -13.57 -14.52 -2.61
C GLY A 202 -12.15 -14.80 -3.07
N MET A 203 -11.79 -16.08 -3.26
CA MET A 203 -10.50 -16.46 -3.84
C MET A 203 -10.27 -15.85 -5.23
N GLY A 204 -11.28 -15.90 -6.10
CA GLY A 204 -11.22 -15.24 -7.41
C GLY A 204 -11.00 -13.72 -7.30
N GLY A 205 -11.65 -13.08 -6.32
CA GLY A 205 -11.43 -11.66 -6.01
C GLY A 205 -9.99 -11.32 -5.64
N LEU A 206 -9.35 -12.14 -4.81
CA LEU A 206 -7.94 -11.97 -4.41
C LEU A 206 -6.95 -12.19 -5.57
N LEU A 207 -7.31 -13.08 -6.51
CA LEU A 207 -6.47 -13.44 -7.64
C LEU A 207 -6.77 -12.63 -8.91
N GLY A 208 -7.73 -11.70 -8.85
CA GLY A 208 -8.14 -10.89 -10.00
C GLY A 208 -8.68 -11.71 -11.17
N SER A 209 -9.25 -12.89 -10.91
CA SER A 209 -9.63 -13.88 -11.92
C SER A 209 -10.95 -14.57 -11.58
N PRO A 210 -11.68 -15.14 -12.56
CA PRO A 210 -12.95 -15.82 -12.30
C PRO A 210 -12.81 -17.00 -11.34
N ALA A 211 -13.78 -17.15 -10.43
CA ALA A 211 -13.87 -18.26 -9.47
C ALA A 211 -13.80 -19.65 -10.12
N SER A 212 -14.33 -19.79 -11.34
CA SER A 212 -14.31 -21.04 -12.11
C SER A 212 -12.91 -21.55 -12.39
N SER A 213 -11.92 -20.67 -12.48
CA SER A 213 -10.51 -21.03 -12.72
C SER A 213 -9.86 -21.76 -11.55
N TYR A 214 -10.48 -21.71 -10.37
CA TYR A 214 -9.92 -22.24 -9.12
C TYR A 214 -10.71 -23.41 -8.53
N ARG A 215 -11.78 -23.85 -9.20
CA ARG A 215 -12.51 -25.05 -8.79
C ARG A 215 -11.61 -26.28 -8.91
N GLY A 216 -11.52 -27.06 -7.83
CA GLY A 216 -10.65 -28.23 -7.76
C GLY A 216 -9.18 -27.93 -7.49
N ILE A 217 -8.79 -26.66 -7.31
CA ILE A 217 -7.45 -26.27 -6.86
C ILE A 217 -7.51 -26.04 -5.36
N ALA A 218 -6.66 -26.72 -4.58
CA ALA A 218 -6.67 -26.66 -3.13
C ALA A 218 -6.09 -25.34 -2.58
N ALA A 219 -5.05 -24.82 -3.23
CA ALA A 219 -4.43 -23.54 -2.91
C ALA A 219 -3.64 -22.99 -4.11
N VAL A 220 -3.42 -21.68 -4.12
CA VAL A 220 -2.60 -20.97 -5.12
C VAL A 220 -1.55 -20.14 -4.39
N THR A 221 -0.29 -20.27 -4.80
CA THR A 221 0.80 -19.39 -4.37
C THR A 221 0.94 -18.23 -5.34
N THR A 222 0.82 -17.00 -4.88
CA THR A 222 1.16 -15.81 -5.67
C THR A 222 2.59 -15.43 -5.34
N GLY A 223 3.52 -15.90 -6.18
CA GLY A 223 4.93 -15.54 -6.18
C GLY A 223 5.42 -15.45 -7.61
N GLU A 224 6.27 -14.46 -7.92
CA GLU A 224 6.91 -14.36 -9.22
C GLU A 224 8.24 -15.13 -9.19
N THR A 225 8.35 -16.16 -10.02
CA THR A 225 9.62 -16.87 -10.21
C THR A 225 10.68 -15.90 -10.74
N GLY A 226 11.77 -15.71 -9.99
CA GLY A 226 12.85 -14.77 -10.37
C GLY A 226 12.60 -13.32 -9.95
N ALA A 227 11.61 -13.07 -9.09
CA ALA A 227 11.43 -11.77 -8.46
C ALA A 227 12.73 -11.30 -7.77
N PRO A 228 13.03 -9.99 -7.78
CA PRO A 228 14.15 -9.44 -7.04
C PRO A 228 14.09 -9.86 -5.56
N ALA A 229 15.23 -9.94 -4.88
CA ALA A 229 15.31 -10.22 -3.43
C ALA A 229 14.49 -9.26 -2.54
N GLN A 230 13.93 -8.19 -3.13
CA GLN A 230 13.09 -7.16 -2.53
C GLN A 230 11.64 -7.25 -3.02
N ALA A 231 11.09 -8.46 -3.17
CA ALA A 231 9.66 -8.67 -3.38
C ALA A 231 8.94 -8.94 -2.04
N PRO A 232 7.66 -8.58 -1.90
CA PRO A 232 6.86 -8.97 -0.74
C PRO A 232 6.82 -10.50 -0.60
N ALA A 233 6.51 -11.02 0.59
CA ALA A 233 6.44 -12.46 0.76
C ALA A 233 5.32 -13.06 -0.09
N ASP A 234 5.58 -14.25 -0.63
CA ASP A 234 4.57 -15.03 -1.35
C ASP A 234 3.33 -15.23 -0.47
N ARG A 235 2.15 -15.14 -1.09
CA ARG A 235 0.87 -15.43 -0.42
C ARG A 235 0.38 -16.79 -0.87
N ILE A 236 -0.09 -17.59 0.08
CA ILE A 236 -0.76 -18.85 -0.19
C ILE A 236 -2.26 -18.63 0.01
N ILE A 237 -3.02 -18.59 -1.07
CA ILE A 237 -4.48 -18.42 -1.02
C ILE A 237 -5.13 -19.79 -1.04
N VAL A 238 -5.78 -20.17 0.06
CA VAL A 238 -6.45 -21.46 0.22
C VAL A 238 -7.83 -21.41 -0.41
N ASN A 239 -8.21 -22.49 -1.08
CA ASN A 239 -9.59 -22.72 -1.48
C ASN A 239 -10.37 -23.31 -0.30
N PRO A 240 -11.31 -22.56 0.32
CA PRO A 240 -12.04 -23.02 1.48
C PRO A 240 -13.07 -24.13 1.17
N ASP A 241 -13.39 -24.37 -0.11
CA ASP A 241 -14.33 -25.43 -0.53
C ASP A 241 -13.59 -26.76 -0.79
N ALA A 242 -12.26 -26.71 -0.90
CA ALA A 242 -11.42 -27.90 -1.01
C ALA A 242 -10.96 -28.45 0.37
N TYR A 243 -11.22 -27.70 1.46
CA TYR A 243 -10.81 -27.98 2.83
C TYR A 243 -11.94 -27.84 3.86
#